data_AF-G7EJJ2-F1
#
_entry.id   AF-G7EJJ2-F1
#
_cell.length_a   1.000
_cell.length_b   1.000
_cell.length_c   1.000
_cell.angle_alpha   90.00
_cell.angle_beta   90.00
_cell.angle_gamma   90.00
#
_symmetry.space_group_name_H-M   'P 1'
#
loop_
_entity.id
_entity.type
_entity.pdbx_description
1 polymer ?
#
loop_
_entity_poly.entity_id
_entity_poly.type
_entity_poly.pdbx_seq_one_letter_code
_entity_poly.pdbx_strand_id
1 'polypeptide(L)'
;MTDGSIDYESVVKKEAYEEAGLELTELEFMLSYLSSPGGTTERLYLYLARADLSQVKSGVYGLETEGEDIKTHILSVDDALVRLNNGEIDNAATVICMQWLALNREKMASKWA
;
A
#
# COMPACT_ATOMS: atom_id res chain seq x y z
N MET A 1 -10.08 6.91 -7.43
CA MET A 1 -9.36 6.62 -6.17
C MET A 1 -9.70 7.66 -5.09
N THR A 2 -9.18 8.90 -5.08
CA THR A 2 -9.69 9.87 -4.08
C THR A 2 -11.03 10.47 -4.45
N ASP A 3 -11.34 10.60 -5.74
CA ASP A 3 -12.61 11.12 -6.30
C ASP A 3 -13.04 12.45 -5.66
N GLY A 4 -12.06 13.30 -5.36
CA GLY A 4 -12.26 14.60 -4.72
C GLY A 4 -12.37 14.55 -3.18
N SER A 5 -12.35 13.36 -2.58
CA SER A 5 -12.27 13.18 -1.13
C SER A 5 -10.95 13.71 -0.59
N ILE A 6 -11.04 14.36 0.57
CA ILE A 6 -9.91 14.79 1.40
C ILE A 6 -9.74 13.91 2.64
N ASP A 7 -10.64 12.94 2.84
CA ASP A 7 -10.52 11.92 3.87
C ASP A 7 -9.75 10.73 3.30
N TYR A 8 -8.43 10.88 3.26
CA TYR A 8 -7.53 9.90 2.66
C TYR A 8 -7.51 8.57 3.42
N GLU A 9 -7.75 8.57 4.73
CA GLU A 9 -7.82 7.33 5.51
C GLU A 9 -9.02 6.47 5.12
N SER A 10 -10.18 7.11 4.93
CA SER A 10 -11.36 6.40 4.42
C SER A 10 -11.16 5.87 3.01
N VAL A 11 -10.49 6.62 2.14
CA VAL A 11 -10.12 6.15 0.79
C VAL A 11 -9.21 4.92 0.89
N VAL A 12 -8.14 4.97 1.68
CA VAL A 12 -7.22 3.83 1.86
C VAL A 12 -7.96 2.58 2.35
N LYS A 13 -8.89 2.72 3.29
CA LYS A 13 -9.69 1.60 3.81
C LYS A 13 -10.63 1.03 2.75
N LYS A 14 -11.29 1.89 1.96
CA LYS A 14 -12.18 1.49 0.87
C LYS A 14 -11.41 0.70 -0.20
N GLU A 15 -10.34 1.29 -0.72
CA GLU A 15 -9.53 0.70 -1.79
C GLU A 15 -8.89 -0.63 -1.35
N ALA A 16 -8.39 -0.72 -0.11
CA ALA A 16 -7.82 -1.97 0.41
C ALA A 16 -8.86 -3.11 0.49
N TYR A 17 -10.12 -2.79 0.75
CA TYR A 17 -11.20 -3.76 0.72
C TYR A 17 -11.56 -4.17 -0.71
N GLU A 18 -11.64 -3.21 -1.65
CA GLU A 18 -12.00 -3.45 -3.05
C GLU A 18 -10.91 -4.22 -3.81
N GLU A 19 -9.64 -3.83 -3.66
CA GLU A 19 -8.49 -4.37 -4.39
C GLU A 19 -7.86 -5.61 -3.73
N ALA A 20 -8.11 -5.85 -2.44
CA ALA A 20 -7.46 -6.96 -1.73
C ALA A 20 -8.34 -7.67 -0.68
N GLY A 21 -9.59 -7.26 -0.48
CA GLY A 21 -10.48 -7.82 0.55
C GLY A 21 -9.98 -7.58 1.98
N LEU A 22 -9.18 -6.54 2.21
CA LEU A 22 -8.57 -6.24 3.50
C LEU A 22 -9.39 -5.23 4.30
N GLU A 23 -9.83 -5.64 5.49
CA GLU A 23 -10.38 -4.71 6.49
C GLU A 23 -9.23 -4.13 7.32
N LEU A 24 -8.88 -2.87 7.05
CA LEU A 24 -7.79 -2.16 7.73
C LEU A 24 -8.29 -1.45 8.99
N THR A 25 -7.58 -1.63 10.10
CA THR A 25 -7.93 -1.01 11.38
C THR A 25 -7.07 0.21 11.67
N GLU A 26 -5.80 -0.01 11.98
CA GLU A 26 -4.83 1.02 12.31
C GLU A 26 -4.04 1.45 11.07
N LEU A 27 -3.99 2.76 10.83
CA LEU A 27 -3.20 3.38 9.77
C LEU A 27 -2.12 4.27 10.38
N GLU A 28 -0.92 4.23 9.80
CA GLU A 28 0.17 5.16 10.04
C GLU A 28 0.46 5.92 8.76
N PHE A 29 0.35 7.24 8.79
CA PHE A 29 0.79 8.07 7.68
C PHE A 29 2.32 8.01 7.54
N MET A 30 2.80 7.61 6.35
CA MET A 30 4.24 7.55 6.07
C MET A 30 4.76 8.90 5.61
N LEU A 31 4.29 9.35 4.43
CA LEU A 31 4.67 10.59 3.76
C LEU A 31 3.72 10.89 2.59
N SER A 32 3.87 12.07 1.98
CA SER A 32 3.29 12.35 0.66
C SER A 32 4.37 12.83 -0.31
N TYR A 33 4.22 12.50 -1.58
CA TYR A 33 5.18 12.90 -2.62
C TYR A 33 4.47 13.26 -3.94
N LEU A 34 5.15 14.06 -4.77
CA LEU A 34 4.71 14.33 -6.15
C LEU A 34 5.28 13.24 -7.06
N SER A 35 4.42 12.59 -7.83
CA SER A 35 4.77 11.43 -8.67
C SER A 35 5.87 11.76 -9.68
N SER A 36 5.70 12.85 -10.43
CA SER A 36 6.70 13.40 -11.35
C SER A 36 6.44 14.90 -11.56
N PRO A 37 6.94 15.79 -10.69
CA PRO A 37 6.56 17.20 -10.66
C PRO A 37 6.90 18.00 -11.93
N GLY A 38 7.73 17.46 -12.82
CA GLY A 38 7.99 18.05 -14.14
C GLY A 38 6.91 17.76 -15.18
N GLY A 39 6.05 16.75 -14.95
CA GLY A 39 5.04 16.30 -15.93
C GLY A 39 3.63 16.13 -15.37
N THR A 40 3.45 16.06 -14.05
CA THR A 40 2.15 15.92 -13.40
C THR A 40 2.10 16.67 -12.07
N THR A 41 0.91 17.12 -11.70
CA THR A 41 0.60 17.66 -10.37
C THR A 41 0.11 16.59 -9.39
N GLU A 42 0.09 15.33 -9.83
CA GLU A 42 -0.35 14.19 -9.01
C GLU A 42 0.49 14.07 -7.73
N ARG A 43 -0.23 14.00 -6.61
CA ARG A 43 0.33 13.79 -5.27
C ARG A 43 -0.23 12.51 -4.69
N LEU A 44 0.67 11.63 -4.24
CA LEU A 44 0.31 10.42 -3.55
C LEU A 44 0.49 10.61 -2.04
N TYR A 45 -0.43 10.02 -1.27
CA TYR A 45 -0.42 9.98 0.19
C TYR A 45 -0.25 8.52 0.60
N LEU A 46 0.85 8.20 1.28
CA LEU A 46 1.24 6.83 1.56
C LEU A 46 0.98 6.49 3.03
N TYR A 47 0.40 5.32 3.27
CA TYR A 47 0.05 4.84 4.60
C TYR A 47 0.58 3.42 4.81
N LEU A 48 1.00 3.11 6.03
CA LEU A 48 1.20 1.74 6.51
C LEU A 48 -0.05 1.31 7.26
N ALA A 49 -0.59 0.14 6.96
CA ALA A 49 -1.75 -0.40 7.66
C ALA A 49 -1.39 -1.65 8.45
N ARG A 50 -2.01 -1.81 9.62
CA ARG A 50 -2.03 -3.08 10.34
C ARG A 50 -3.20 -3.92 9.84
N ALA A 51 -2.92 -5.16 9.46
CA ALA A 51 -3.92 -6.12 8.99
C ALA A 51 -3.61 -7.53 9.49
N ASP A 52 -4.65 -8.32 9.77
CA ASP A 52 -4.53 -9.77 9.97
C ASP A 52 -4.61 -10.46 8.61
N LEU A 53 -3.48 -11.04 8.18
CA LEU A 53 -3.38 -11.75 6.90
C LEU A 53 -3.66 -13.26 7.03
N SER A 54 -3.95 -13.78 8.22
CA SER A 54 -4.11 -15.22 8.46
C SER A 54 -5.28 -15.85 7.70
N GLN A 55 -6.34 -15.07 7.46
CA GLN A 55 -7.51 -15.49 6.69
C GLN A 55 -7.50 -14.99 5.24
N VAL A 56 -6.51 -14.16 4.89
CA VAL A 56 -6.40 -13.57 3.55
C VAL A 56 -5.81 -14.62 2.62
N LYS A 57 -6.48 -14.85 1.49
CA LYS A 57 -5.98 -15.71 0.43
C LYS A 57 -5.50 -14.83 -0.72
N SER A 58 -4.39 -15.20 -1.33
CA SER A 58 -4.08 -14.69 -2.66
C SER A 58 -5.23 -15.00 -3.60
N GLY A 59 -5.68 -13.99 -4.34
CA GLY A 59 -6.89 -14.04 -5.15
C GLY A 59 -6.88 -12.93 -6.19
N VAL A 60 -7.92 -12.93 -7.02
CA VAL A 60 -8.21 -11.84 -7.96
C VAL A 60 -9.33 -11.00 -7.34
N TYR A 61 -9.12 -9.68 -7.35
CA TYR A 61 -9.95 -8.66 -6.73
C TYR A 61 -10.12 -7.48 -7.70
N GLY A 62 -10.94 -6.51 -7.29
CA GLY A 62 -11.41 -5.41 -8.13
C GLY A 62 -12.93 -5.44 -8.29
N LEU A 63 -13.52 -4.28 -8.60
CA LEU A 63 -14.93 -4.16 -8.91
C LEU A 63 -15.16 -4.34 -10.41
N GLU A 64 -16.18 -5.14 -10.77
CA GLU A 64 -16.55 -5.36 -12.18
C GLU A 64 -16.85 -4.04 -12.92
N THR A 65 -17.34 -3.03 -12.19
CA THR A 65 -17.66 -1.70 -12.71
C THR A 65 -16.45 -0.81 -12.98
N GLU A 66 -15.28 -1.14 -12.42
CA GLU A 66 -14.07 -0.30 -12.47
C GLU A 66 -13.02 -0.86 -13.44
N GLY A 67 -13.24 -2.09 -13.95
CA GLY A 67 -12.37 -2.69 -14.97
C GLY A 67 -11.00 -3.11 -14.43
N GLU A 68 -10.91 -3.33 -13.13
CA GLU A 68 -9.68 -3.71 -12.43
C GLU A 68 -9.56 -5.24 -12.34
N ASP A 69 -8.41 -5.78 -12.77
CA ASP A 69 -8.06 -7.21 -12.69
C ASP A 69 -6.78 -7.34 -11.84
N ILE A 70 -6.95 -7.32 -10.52
CA ILE A 70 -5.84 -7.20 -9.56
C ILE A 70 -5.60 -8.54 -8.88
N LYS A 71 -4.36 -9.01 -8.91
CA LYS A 71 -3.95 -10.24 -8.22
C LYS A 71 -3.14 -9.95 -6.96
N THR A 72 -3.67 -10.35 -5.81
CA THR A 72 -3.04 -10.11 -4.50
C THR A 72 -1.97 -11.15 -4.18
N HIS A 73 -0.79 -10.67 -3.76
CA HIS A 73 0.34 -11.48 -3.32
C HIS A 73 0.67 -11.20 -1.86
N ILE A 74 0.73 -12.26 -1.03
CA ILE A 74 1.19 -12.18 0.36
C ILE A 74 2.66 -12.58 0.39
N LEU A 75 3.52 -11.68 0.88
CA LEU A 75 4.96 -11.88 0.97
C LEU A 75 5.45 -11.60 2.38
N SER A 76 6.52 -12.27 2.80
CA SER A 76 7.28 -11.79 3.95
C SER A 76 7.94 -10.45 3.60
N VAL A 77 8.17 -9.60 4.61
CA VAL A 77 8.90 -8.34 4.40
C VAL A 77 10.27 -8.59 3.79
N ASP A 78 10.95 -9.65 4.23
CA ASP A 78 12.30 -9.98 3.76
C ASP A 78 12.29 -10.40 2.27
N ASP A 79 11.33 -11.23 1.84
CA ASP A 79 11.17 -11.59 0.42
C ASP A 79 10.85 -10.37 -0.45
N ALA A 80 9.98 -9.48 0.03
CA ALA A 80 9.64 -8.25 -0.69
C ALA A 80 10.85 -7.32 -0.85
N LEU A 81 11.72 -7.24 0.17
CA LEU A 81 12.97 -6.47 0.09
C LEU A 81 13.99 -7.09 -0.86
N VAL A 82 14.06 -8.42 -0.96
CA VAL A 82 14.89 -9.10 -1.97
C VAL A 82 14.40 -8.75 -3.39
N ARG A 83 13.10 -8.84 -3.65
CA ARG A 83 12.49 -8.50 -4.95
C ARG A 83 12.69 -7.03 -5.31
N LEU A 84 12.56 -6.14 -4.33
CA LEU A 84 12.86 -4.71 -4.49
C LEU A 84 14.31 -4.49 -4.95
N ASN A 85 15.28 -5.12 -4.28
CA ASN A 85 16.70 -4.99 -4.63
C ASN A 85 17.04 -5.60 -6.01
N ASN A 86 16.30 -6.63 -6.42
CA ASN A 86 16.44 -7.23 -7.75
C ASN A 86 15.77 -6.41 -8.87
N GLY A 87 15.02 -5.36 -8.53
CA GLY A 87 14.28 -4.54 -9.49
C GLY A 87 12.97 -5.18 -9.98
N GLU A 88 12.46 -6.22 -9.30
CA GLU A 88 11.15 -6.80 -9.61
C GLU A 88 9.99 -5.94 -9.11
N ILE A 89 10.24 -5.09 -8.11
CA ILE A 89 9.31 -4.07 -7.62
C ILE A 89 9.91 -2.71 -7.99
N ASP A 90 9.36 -2.08 -9.02
CA ASP A 90 9.97 -0.90 -9.65
C ASP A 90 9.01 0.29 -9.84
N ASN A 91 7.75 0.16 -9.43
CA ASN A 91 6.84 1.31 -9.39
C ASN A 91 7.19 2.23 -8.19
N ALA A 92 7.16 3.55 -8.43
CA ALA A 92 7.65 4.54 -7.48
C ALA A 92 6.97 4.46 -6.10
N ALA A 93 5.64 4.29 -6.07
CA ALA A 93 4.88 4.25 -4.81
C ALA A 93 5.29 3.06 -3.94
N THR A 94 5.32 1.85 -4.49
CA THR A 94 5.72 0.66 -3.74
C THR A 94 7.19 0.71 -3.35
N VAL A 95 8.09 1.19 -4.22
CA VAL A 95 9.52 1.37 -3.90
C VAL A 95 9.68 2.27 -2.67
N ILE A 96 9.01 3.43 -2.66
CA ILE A 96 9.06 4.39 -1.55
C ILE A 96 8.49 3.77 -0.27
N CYS A 97 7.32 3.12 -0.34
CA CYS A 97 6.69 2.45 0.82
C CYS A 97 7.60 1.38 1.42
N MET A 98 8.19 0.52 0.58
CA MET A 98 9.05 -0.58 1.05
C MET A 98 10.36 -0.07 1.66
N GLN A 99 10.97 0.95 1.07
CA GLN A 99 12.16 1.60 1.65
C GLN A 99 11.83 2.30 2.97
N TRP A 100 10.69 2.99 3.05
CA TRP A 100 10.22 3.59 4.30
C TRP A 100 10.01 2.52 5.38
N LEU A 101 9.37 1.40 5.03
CA LEU A 101 9.15 0.29 5.97
C LEU A 101 10.48 -0.29 6.45
N ALA A 102 11.46 -0.51 5.56
CA ALA A 102 12.78 -0.99 5.95
C ALA A 102 13.47 -0.06 6.96
N LEU A 103 13.38 1.26 6.77
CA LEU A 103 13.96 2.26 7.66
C LEU A 103 13.22 2.41 8.99
N ASN A 104 11.93 2.07 9.04
CA ASN A 104 11.06 2.30 10.21
C ASN A 104 10.58 1.01 10.88
N ARG A 105 11.03 -0.17 10.44
CA ARG A 105 10.50 -1.48 10.86
C ARG A 105 10.50 -1.66 12.39
N GLU A 106 11.62 -1.36 13.05
CA GLU A 106 11.75 -1.52 14.51
C GLU A 106 10.86 -0.54 15.28
N LYS A 107 10.78 0.71 14.80
CA LYS A 107 9.91 1.74 15.37
C LYS A 107 8.44 1.30 15.28
N MET A 108 8.01 0.80 14.12
CA MET A 108 6.63 0.35 13.93
C MET A 108 6.31 -0.91 14.71
N ALA A 109 7.24 -1.87 14.77
CA ALA A 109 7.09 -3.06 15.60
C ALA A 109 6.92 -2.70 17.08
N SER A 110 7.67 -1.71 17.59
CA SER A 110 7.54 -1.24 18.97
C SER A 110 6.23 -0.48 19.22
N LYS A 111 5.78 0.32 18.23
CA LYS A 111 4.54 1.09 18.31
C LYS A 111 3.29 0.19 18.33
N TRP A 112 3.33 -0.96 17.66
CA TRP A 112 2.20 -1.88 17.50
C TRP A 112 2.32 -3.19 18.29
N ALA A 113 3.33 -3.26 19.17
CA ALA A 113 3.54 -4.37 20.10
C ALA A 113 2.36 -4.55 21.06
#